data_AF-A0A673A1J3-F1
#
_entry.id   AF-A0A673A1J3-F1
#
_cell.length_a   1.000
_cell.length_b   1.000
_cell.length_c   1.000
_cell.angle_alpha   90.00
_cell.angle_beta   90.00
_cell.angle_gamma   90.00
#
_symmetry.space_group_name_H-M   'P 1'
#
loop_
_entity.id
_entity.type
_entity.pdbx_description
1 polymer ?
#
loop_
_entity_poly.entity_id
_entity_poly.type
_entity_poly.pdbx_seq_one_letter_code
_entity_poly.pdbx_strand_id
1 'polypeptide(L)'
;MALKSIKTEIVETLEDLSKENVERFREQLIDRREEPRVRRSKVEGKTRAGIANVLVSTFTDEGALRVTLEILRKIYCYQEAKELELRTRTRVNKGDPIFRRTSDGHLDLSPSQEALNVQRNPPNICDFERLNENTSPEKVEAMARASAIAKGLDPYDHRVVLSQTVIIYGAYKSRTIKWLLENDLKYVVKTVSYLLMEKEDLLKDQTSLMANKDALAQYAMAYPEVAELIRLYRQKIKQENRPSHTGNHRLHLQYIQQETNEKGL
;
A
#
# COMPACT_ATOMS: atom_id res chain seq x y z
N MET A 1 10.29 13.24 -16.59
CA MET A 1 10.99 12.12 -17.26
C MET A 1 9.98 11.01 -17.53
N ALA A 2 9.97 10.42 -18.71
CA ALA A 2 9.05 9.34 -19.05
C ALA A 2 9.38 8.08 -18.24
N LEU A 3 8.35 7.40 -17.73
CA LEU A 3 8.46 6.16 -16.96
C LEU A 3 8.88 5.00 -17.89
N LYS A 4 10.18 4.67 -17.94
CA LYS A 4 10.73 3.56 -18.75
C LYS A 4 10.26 2.18 -18.26
N SER A 5 9.69 1.36 -19.15
CA SER A 5 9.17 0.02 -18.78
C SER A 5 10.20 -0.85 -18.04
N ILE A 6 9.76 -1.82 -17.21
CA ILE A 6 10.69 -2.74 -16.52
C ILE A 6 11.58 -3.46 -17.55
N LYS A 7 11.00 -3.87 -18.67
CA LYS A 7 11.75 -4.36 -19.83
C LYS A 7 12.86 -3.39 -20.25
N THR A 8 12.56 -2.12 -20.46
CA THR A 8 13.54 -1.09 -20.87
C THR A 8 14.66 -0.95 -19.84
N GLU A 9 14.32 -0.93 -18.55
CA GLU A 9 15.33 -0.85 -17.47
C GLU A 9 16.24 -2.08 -17.47
N ILE A 10 15.68 -3.28 -17.63
CA ILE A 10 16.47 -4.52 -17.77
C ILE A 10 17.36 -4.46 -19.01
N VAL A 11 16.86 -3.95 -20.14
CA VAL A 11 17.67 -3.79 -21.37
C VAL A 11 18.86 -2.89 -21.10
N GLU A 12 18.64 -1.71 -20.52
CA GLU A 12 19.70 -0.75 -20.21
C GLU A 12 20.73 -1.36 -19.26
N THR A 13 20.29 -2.02 -18.18
CA THR A 13 21.21 -2.72 -17.27
C THR A 13 22.04 -3.79 -17.98
N LEU A 14 21.43 -4.58 -18.87
CA LEU A 14 22.17 -5.59 -19.63
C LEU A 14 23.14 -4.96 -20.66
N GLU A 15 22.85 -3.76 -21.16
CA GLU A 15 23.72 -2.99 -22.06
C GLU A 15 24.94 -2.42 -21.34
N ASP A 16 24.79 -2.03 -20.07
CA ASP A 16 25.90 -1.58 -19.22
C ASP A 16 26.85 -2.74 -18.84
N LEU A 17 26.40 -4.00 -18.92
CA LEU A 17 27.24 -5.17 -18.66
C LEU A 17 28.27 -5.43 -19.77
N SER A 18 29.48 -5.79 -19.33
CA SER A 18 30.52 -6.34 -20.21
C SER A 18 30.02 -7.59 -20.94
N LYS A 19 30.63 -7.90 -22.10
CA LYS A 19 30.26 -9.09 -22.88
C LYS A 19 30.41 -10.38 -22.05
N GLU A 20 31.46 -10.47 -21.23
CA GLU A 20 31.70 -11.62 -20.36
C GLU A 20 30.59 -11.77 -19.30
N ASN A 21 30.17 -10.67 -18.66
CA ASN A 21 29.11 -10.71 -17.66
C ASN A 21 27.75 -11.07 -18.28
N VAL A 22 27.48 -10.68 -19.52
CA VAL A 22 26.27 -11.10 -20.24
C VAL A 22 26.26 -12.60 -20.53
N GLU A 23 27.41 -13.20 -20.88
CA GLU A 23 27.48 -14.66 -21.05
C GLU A 23 27.28 -15.39 -19.72
N ARG A 24 27.92 -14.94 -18.64
CA ARG A 24 27.68 -15.50 -17.29
C ARG A 24 26.22 -15.36 -16.86
N PHE A 25 25.59 -14.22 -17.18
CA PHE A 25 24.16 -14.01 -16.92
C PHE A 25 23.30 -15.03 -17.67
N ARG A 26 23.60 -15.30 -18.96
CA ARG A 26 22.87 -16.29 -19.75
C ARG A 26 23.04 -17.71 -19.20
N GLU A 27 24.25 -18.09 -18.82
CA GLU A 27 24.52 -19.40 -18.21
C GLU A 27 23.70 -19.60 -16.94
N GLN A 28 23.72 -18.61 -16.03
CA GLN A 28 22.92 -18.65 -14.79
C GLN A 28 21.40 -18.66 -15.05
N LEU A 29 20.94 -17.99 -16.11
CA LEU A 29 19.53 -18.00 -16.49
C LEU A 29 19.08 -19.38 -17.00
N ILE A 30 19.94 -20.09 -17.73
CA ILE A 30 19.65 -21.45 -18.24
C ILE A 30 19.74 -22.48 -17.11
N ASP A 31 20.70 -22.33 -16.21
CA ASP A 31 20.92 -23.27 -15.09
C ASP A 31 19.88 -23.16 -13.97
N ARG A 32 19.01 -22.14 -14.00
CA ARG A 32 17.89 -22.01 -13.05
C ARG A 32 16.97 -23.23 -13.14
N ARG A 33 16.92 -24.00 -12.05
CA ARG A 33 16.07 -25.20 -11.92
C ARG A 33 14.64 -24.90 -11.46
N GLU A 34 14.34 -23.67 -11.04
CA GLU A 34 13.01 -23.23 -10.63
C GLU A 34 12.10 -22.95 -11.84
N GLU A 35 10.84 -23.38 -11.77
CA GLU A 35 9.83 -23.04 -12.78
C GLU A 35 9.33 -21.60 -12.60
N PRO A 36 9.05 -20.86 -13.69
CA PRO A 36 9.15 -21.27 -15.10
C PRO A 36 10.59 -21.26 -15.63
N ARG A 37 10.99 -22.34 -16.34
CA ARG A 37 12.37 -22.47 -16.87
C ARG A 37 12.57 -21.83 -18.24
N VAL A 38 13.74 -21.21 -18.44
CA VAL A 38 14.16 -20.67 -19.75
C VAL A 38 15.03 -21.70 -20.47
N ARG A 39 14.57 -22.15 -21.65
CA ARG A 39 15.34 -23.09 -22.48
C ARG A 39 16.54 -22.38 -23.13
N ARG A 40 17.68 -23.07 -23.27
CA ARG A 40 18.89 -22.57 -23.95
C ARG A 40 18.60 -21.98 -25.33
N SER A 41 17.79 -22.67 -26.13
CA SER A 41 17.38 -22.21 -27.48
C SER A 41 16.63 -20.88 -27.50
N LYS A 42 16.10 -20.41 -26.36
CA LYS A 42 15.42 -19.12 -26.26
C LYS A 42 16.38 -17.97 -25.97
N VAL A 43 17.62 -18.20 -25.55
CA VAL A 43 18.57 -17.14 -25.16
C VAL A 43 19.87 -17.16 -25.96
N GLU A 44 20.24 -18.30 -26.51
CA GLU A 44 21.44 -18.47 -27.32
C GLU A 44 21.41 -17.58 -28.58
N GLY A 45 22.50 -16.84 -28.82
CA GLY A 45 22.63 -15.92 -29.95
C GLY A 45 21.75 -14.65 -29.89
N LYS A 46 20.94 -14.46 -28.84
CA LYS A 46 20.07 -13.27 -28.73
C LYS A 46 20.80 -12.03 -28.27
N THR A 47 20.42 -10.87 -28.82
CA THR A 47 20.86 -9.57 -28.31
C THR A 47 20.40 -9.35 -26.87
N ARG A 48 21.00 -8.38 -26.16
CA ARG A 48 20.62 -8.00 -24.79
C ARG A 48 19.13 -7.68 -24.67
N ALA A 49 18.60 -6.92 -25.63
CA ALA A 49 17.16 -6.69 -25.77
C ALA A 49 16.34 -7.97 -25.98
N GLY A 50 16.87 -8.92 -26.75
CA GLY A 50 16.27 -10.24 -26.94
C GLY A 50 16.20 -11.07 -25.64
N ILE A 51 17.20 -10.97 -24.77
CA ILE A 51 17.22 -11.64 -23.46
C ILE A 51 16.18 -11.02 -22.53
N ALA A 52 16.12 -9.68 -22.45
CA ALA A 52 15.11 -8.97 -21.65
C ALA A 52 13.68 -9.32 -22.08
N ASN A 53 13.43 -9.43 -23.39
CA ASN A 53 12.14 -9.90 -23.92
C ASN A 53 11.78 -11.30 -23.43
N VAL A 54 12.74 -12.22 -23.41
CA VAL A 54 12.52 -13.60 -22.94
C VAL A 54 12.19 -13.61 -21.46
N LEU A 55 12.93 -12.84 -20.65
CA LEU A 55 12.69 -12.70 -19.22
C LEU A 55 11.26 -12.22 -18.95
N VAL A 56 10.85 -11.10 -19.55
CA VAL A 56 9.50 -10.54 -19.34
C VAL A 56 8.41 -11.48 -19.87
N SER A 57 8.62 -12.15 -21.01
CA SER A 57 7.64 -13.11 -21.55
C SER A 57 7.48 -14.36 -20.68
N THR A 58 8.54 -14.78 -19.97
CA THR A 58 8.55 -16.03 -19.20
C THR A 58 8.09 -15.78 -17.76
N PHE A 59 8.52 -14.68 -17.16
CA PHE A 59 8.37 -14.41 -15.74
C PHE A 59 7.42 -13.25 -15.41
N THR A 60 6.82 -12.58 -16.40
CA THR A 60 6.14 -11.28 -16.26
C THR A 60 7.10 -10.17 -15.84
N ASP A 61 6.69 -8.90 -15.84
CA ASP A 61 7.56 -7.78 -15.55
C ASP A 61 8.21 -7.87 -14.14
N GLU A 62 7.41 -8.15 -13.11
CA GLU A 62 7.90 -8.25 -11.72
C GLU A 62 8.81 -9.46 -11.51
N GLY A 63 8.42 -10.63 -12.05
CA GLY A 63 9.23 -11.83 -11.95
C GLY A 63 10.54 -11.69 -12.75
N ALA A 64 10.51 -11.05 -13.91
CA ALA A 64 11.70 -10.76 -14.71
C ALA A 64 12.69 -9.88 -13.96
N LEU A 65 12.22 -8.82 -13.29
CA LEU A 65 13.05 -7.98 -12.44
C LEU A 65 13.70 -8.78 -11.31
N ARG A 66 12.89 -9.57 -10.58
CA ARG A 66 13.39 -10.39 -9.47
C ARG A 66 14.48 -11.37 -9.91
N VAL A 67 14.23 -12.12 -11.00
CA VAL A 67 15.18 -13.09 -11.55
C VAL A 67 16.46 -12.38 -12.03
N THR A 68 16.32 -11.22 -12.66
CA THR A 68 17.47 -10.42 -13.12
C THR A 68 18.34 -9.98 -11.94
N LEU A 69 17.75 -9.45 -10.87
CA LEU A 69 18.50 -9.03 -9.67
C LEU A 69 19.20 -10.21 -8.98
N GLU A 70 18.54 -11.37 -8.90
CA GLU A 70 19.12 -12.59 -8.34
C GLU A 70 20.37 -13.02 -9.12
N ILE A 71 20.27 -13.06 -10.45
CA ILE A 71 21.37 -13.47 -11.33
C ILE A 71 22.51 -12.44 -11.28
N LEU A 72 22.23 -11.15 -11.36
CA LEU A 72 23.24 -10.09 -11.26
C LEU A 72 24.06 -10.22 -9.96
N ARG A 73 23.39 -10.50 -8.83
CA ARG A 73 24.06 -10.76 -7.56
C ARG A 73 24.91 -12.03 -7.59
N LYS A 74 24.45 -13.11 -8.24
CA LYS A 74 25.22 -14.36 -8.40
C LYS A 74 26.48 -14.20 -9.26
N ILE A 75 26.43 -13.34 -10.28
CA ILE A 75 27.59 -13.07 -11.16
C ILE A 75 28.49 -11.94 -10.66
N TYR A 76 28.29 -11.48 -9.42
CA TYR A 76 29.05 -10.41 -8.76
C TYR A 76 28.86 -8.99 -9.38
N CYS A 77 27.82 -8.79 -10.18
CA CYS A 77 27.41 -7.48 -10.72
C CYS A 77 26.52 -6.73 -9.70
N TYR A 78 27.09 -6.44 -8.52
CA TYR A 78 26.34 -5.87 -7.40
C TYR A 78 25.91 -4.42 -7.65
N GLN A 79 26.74 -3.64 -8.35
CA GLN A 79 26.45 -2.22 -8.60
C GLN A 79 25.27 -2.09 -9.56
N GLU A 80 25.28 -2.86 -10.64
CA GLU A 80 24.22 -2.92 -11.63
C GLU A 80 22.92 -3.45 -11.01
N ALA A 81 23.01 -4.46 -10.13
CA ALA A 81 21.86 -4.93 -9.37
C ALA A 81 21.26 -3.83 -8.49
N LYS A 82 22.11 -3.08 -7.75
CA LYS A 82 21.69 -2.00 -6.86
C LYS A 82 21.07 -0.83 -7.63
N GLU A 83 21.65 -0.46 -8.76
CA GLU A 83 21.11 0.60 -9.62
C GLU A 83 19.80 0.20 -10.27
N LEU A 84 19.70 -1.03 -10.79
CA LEU A 84 18.45 -1.56 -11.33
C LEU A 84 17.37 -1.58 -10.25
N GLU A 85 17.69 -2.07 -9.05
CA GLU A 85 16.78 -2.10 -7.90
C GLU A 85 16.33 -0.68 -7.52
N LEU A 86 17.23 0.31 -7.48
CA LEU A 86 16.87 1.70 -7.19
C LEU A 86 15.95 2.32 -8.26
N ARG A 87 16.27 2.09 -9.54
CA ARG A 87 15.49 2.58 -10.69
C ARG A 87 14.08 1.95 -10.74
N THR A 88 13.96 0.72 -10.28
CA THR A 88 12.70 -0.04 -10.30
C THR A 88 11.97 -0.09 -8.96
N ARG A 89 12.59 0.40 -7.87
CA ARG A 89 12.03 0.43 -6.50
C ARG A 89 10.66 1.12 -6.44
N THR A 90 10.47 2.14 -7.27
CA THR A 90 9.21 2.89 -7.38
C THR A 90 8.10 2.12 -8.07
N ARG A 91 8.42 1.07 -8.85
CA ARG A 91 7.45 0.22 -9.57
C ARG A 91 7.00 -1.01 -8.79
N VAL A 92 7.79 -1.47 -7.82
CA VAL A 92 7.44 -2.61 -6.95
C VAL A 92 6.61 -2.16 -5.74
N ASN A 93 6.68 -0.87 -5.38
CA ASN A 93 5.84 -0.31 -4.33
C ASN A 93 4.45 0.04 -4.87
N LYS A 94 3.54 -0.94 -4.95
CA LYS A 94 2.13 -0.80 -5.38
C LYS A 94 1.26 0.03 -4.41
N GLY A 95 1.88 0.87 -3.59
CA GLY A 95 1.24 1.50 -2.47
C GLY A 95 1.14 0.61 -1.23
N ASP A 96 1.44 -0.70 -1.29
CA ASP A 96 1.24 -1.64 -0.17
C ASP A 96 1.85 -1.15 1.17
N PRO A 97 1.09 -1.20 2.28
CA PRO A 97 1.57 -0.78 3.59
C PRO A 97 2.52 -1.82 4.18
N ILE A 98 3.48 -1.34 4.97
CA ILE A 98 4.34 -2.20 5.78
C ILE A 98 3.66 -2.45 7.13
N PHE A 99 3.01 -3.60 7.28
CA PHE A 99 2.33 -3.95 8.52
C PHE A 99 3.31 -4.28 9.64
N ARG A 100 3.09 -3.69 10.82
CA ARG A 100 3.78 -4.07 12.04
C ARG A 100 3.29 -5.41 12.55
N ARG A 101 4.21 -6.18 13.11
CA ARG A 101 3.99 -7.54 13.58
C ARG A 101 4.41 -7.66 15.04
N THR A 102 3.63 -8.37 15.84
CA THR A 102 3.99 -8.78 17.20
C THR A 102 5.04 -9.89 17.16
N SER A 103 5.62 -10.23 18.32
CA SER A 103 6.67 -11.27 18.42
C SER A 103 6.21 -12.67 17.99
N ASP A 104 4.91 -12.93 18.02
CA ASP A 104 4.25 -14.16 17.54
C ASP A 104 3.89 -14.13 16.04
N GLY A 105 4.22 -13.04 15.33
CA GLY A 105 3.98 -12.91 13.88
C GLY A 105 2.57 -12.45 13.50
N HIS A 106 1.69 -12.17 14.45
CA HIS A 106 0.38 -11.56 14.18
C HIS A 106 0.48 -10.06 13.89
N LEU A 107 -0.56 -9.49 13.29
CA LEU A 107 -0.62 -8.05 13.05
C LEU A 107 -0.69 -7.29 14.38
N ASP A 108 0.21 -6.33 14.56
CA ASP A 108 0.20 -5.47 15.75
C ASP A 108 -0.88 -4.40 15.63
N LEU A 109 -1.87 -4.49 16.51
CA LEU A 109 -2.98 -3.55 16.59
C LEU A 109 -2.65 -2.32 17.43
N SER A 110 -1.56 -2.35 18.20
CA SER A 110 -1.21 -1.27 19.12
C SER A 110 -0.75 -0.03 18.33
N PRO A 111 -1.13 1.20 18.72
CA PRO A 111 -0.61 2.40 18.05
C PRO A 111 0.92 2.48 18.17
N SER A 112 1.59 2.89 17.10
CA SER A 112 3.04 3.17 17.10
C SER A 112 3.36 4.41 17.93
N GLN A 113 4.65 4.62 18.22
CA GLN A 113 5.08 5.85 18.87
C GLN A 113 4.76 7.08 17.99
N GLU A 114 4.86 6.94 16.67
CA GLU A 114 4.49 7.96 15.69
C GLU A 114 2.98 8.26 15.73
N ALA A 115 2.14 7.22 15.83
CA ALA A 115 0.69 7.38 16.03
C ALA A 115 0.38 8.11 17.34
N LEU A 116 1.03 7.73 18.44
CA LEU A 116 0.87 8.41 19.73
C LEU A 116 1.33 9.87 19.66
N ASN A 117 2.41 10.16 18.94
CA ASN A 117 2.90 11.53 18.77
C ASN A 117 1.91 12.39 17.98
N VAL A 118 1.29 11.84 16.93
CA VAL A 118 0.24 12.54 16.17
C VAL A 118 -1.00 12.81 17.02
N GLN A 119 -1.40 11.85 17.85
CA GLN A 119 -2.53 12.05 18.78
C GLN A 119 -2.23 13.11 19.85
N ARG A 120 -1.00 13.15 20.38
CA ARG A 120 -0.58 14.10 21.41
C ARG A 120 -0.38 15.51 20.88
N ASN A 121 0.28 15.61 19.73
CA ASN A 121 0.63 16.86 19.06
C ASN A 121 0.05 16.82 17.64
N PRO A 122 -1.27 17.01 17.48
CA PRO A 122 -1.86 17.09 16.16
C PRO A 122 -1.18 18.22 15.38
N PRO A 123 -0.82 17.99 14.09
CA PRO A 123 -0.09 19.00 13.31
C PRO A 123 -0.86 20.32 13.33
N ASN A 124 -0.12 21.40 13.63
CA ASN A 124 -0.68 22.75 13.68
C ASN A 124 -1.32 23.06 12.31
N ILE A 125 -2.53 23.62 12.31
CA ILE A 125 -3.45 23.70 11.16
C ILE A 125 -2.87 24.50 9.96
N CYS A 126 -1.69 25.11 10.13
CA CYS A 126 -1.16 26.15 9.27
C CYS A 126 -0.33 25.68 8.07
N ASP A 127 0.20 24.45 8.05
CA ASP A 127 1.20 24.05 7.01
C ASP A 127 0.66 23.12 5.91
N PHE A 128 -0.57 22.61 6.03
CA PHE A 128 -1.21 21.77 4.99
C PHE A 128 -2.55 22.38 4.62
N GLU A 129 -2.59 23.13 3.51
CA GLU A 129 -3.75 23.89 3.05
C GLU A 129 -5.10 23.14 3.19
N ARG A 130 -5.97 23.65 4.06
CA ARG A 130 -7.45 23.65 3.95
C ARG A 130 -8.18 22.33 3.67
N LEU A 131 -7.62 21.16 3.96
CA LEU A 131 -8.40 19.92 3.93
C LEU A 131 -9.27 19.81 5.19
N ASN A 132 -10.57 19.59 5.00
CA ASN A 132 -11.55 19.32 6.04
C ASN A 132 -12.63 18.36 5.53
N GLU A 133 -13.59 18.02 6.38
CA GLU A 133 -14.65 17.04 6.09
C GLU A 133 -15.56 17.45 4.91
N ASN A 134 -15.57 18.73 4.54
CA ASN A 134 -16.31 19.27 3.40
C ASN A 134 -15.49 19.28 2.10
N THR A 135 -14.23 18.82 2.13
CA THR A 135 -13.41 18.72 0.91
C THR A 135 -14.07 17.73 -0.04
N SER A 136 -14.24 18.11 -1.30
CA SER A 136 -14.82 17.23 -2.31
C SER A 136 -13.92 15.99 -2.56
N PRO A 137 -14.50 14.82 -2.84
CA PRO A 137 -13.74 13.61 -3.13
C PRO A 137 -12.75 13.77 -4.29
N GLU A 138 -13.14 14.52 -5.33
CA GLU A 138 -12.32 14.77 -6.53
C GLU A 138 -11.05 15.54 -6.17
N LYS A 139 -11.15 16.53 -5.27
CA LYS A 139 -9.98 17.29 -4.81
C LYS A 139 -9.02 16.41 -4.02
N VAL A 140 -9.55 15.57 -3.12
CA VAL A 140 -8.74 14.64 -2.33
C VAL A 140 -8.04 13.63 -3.24
N GLU A 141 -8.74 13.11 -4.24
CA GLU A 141 -8.19 12.17 -5.23
C GLU A 141 -7.14 12.83 -6.12
N ALA A 142 -7.37 14.05 -6.61
CA ALA A 142 -6.41 14.79 -7.41
C ALA A 142 -5.10 15.04 -6.64
N MET A 143 -5.20 15.38 -5.34
CA MET A 143 -4.02 15.50 -4.47
C MET A 143 -3.30 14.17 -4.27
N ALA A 144 -4.04 13.07 -4.12
CA ALA A 144 -3.46 11.73 -4.00
C ALA A 144 -2.70 11.34 -5.28
N ARG A 145 -3.28 11.59 -6.47
CA ARG A 145 -2.64 11.37 -7.77
C ARG A 145 -1.40 12.25 -7.95
N ALA A 146 -1.46 13.53 -7.57
CA ALA A 146 -0.30 14.43 -7.59
C ALA A 146 0.83 13.93 -6.65
N SER A 147 0.47 13.45 -5.46
CA SER A 147 1.43 12.85 -4.52
C SER A 147 2.05 11.56 -5.08
N ALA A 148 1.26 10.70 -5.74
CA ALA A 148 1.75 9.52 -6.42
C ALA A 148 2.78 9.87 -7.50
N ILE A 149 2.47 10.84 -8.37
CA ILE A 149 3.39 11.34 -9.40
C ILE A 149 4.70 11.86 -8.77
N ALA A 150 4.60 12.68 -7.72
CA ALA A 150 5.77 13.24 -7.03
C ALA A 150 6.66 12.15 -6.40
N LYS A 151 6.06 11.01 -5.99
CA LYS A 151 6.76 9.85 -5.43
C LYS A 151 7.18 8.83 -6.49
N GLY A 152 6.94 9.11 -7.78
CA GLY A 152 7.27 8.22 -8.90
C GLY A 152 6.41 6.95 -8.95
N LEU A 153 5.23 6.96 -8.30
CA LEU A 153 4.26 5.87 -8.32
C LEU A 153 3.26 6.05 -9.48
N ASP A 154 2.60 4.98 -9.89
CA ASP A 154 1.58 5.02 -10.94
C ASP A 154 0.30 5.72 -10.43
N PRO A 155 -0.06 6.92 -10.94
CA PRO A 155 -1.26 7.62 -10.50
C PRO A 155 -2.55 7.00 -11.02
N TYR A 156 -2.50 6.00 -11.92
CA TYR A 156 -3.67 5.30 -12.44
C TYR A 156 -3.94 3.96 -11.73
N ASP A 157 -2.97 3.45 -10.97
CA ASP A 157 -3.18 2.31 -10.09
C ASP A 157 -4.06 2.75 -8.90
N HIS A 158 -5.26 2.17 -8.82
CA HIS A 158 -6.23 2.47 -7.77
C HIS A 158 -5.65 2.25 -6.36
N ARG A 159 -4.85 1.19 -6.16
CA ARG A 159 -4.23 0.91 -4.85
C ARG A 159 -3.21 1.98 -4.48
N VAL A 160 -2.43 2.44 -5.46
CA VAL A 160 -1.50 3.55 -5.26
C VAL A 160 -2.25 4.82 -4.88
N VAL A 161 -3.31 5.19 -5.62
CA VAL A 161 -4.10 6.38 -5.31
C VAL A 161 -4.67 6.30 -3.89
N LEU A 162 -5.33 5.19 -3.53
CA LEU A 162 -5.85 4.96 -2.19
C LEU A 162 -4.76 5.05 -1.11
N SER A 163 -3.55 4.54 -1.37
CA SER A 163 -2.43 4.61 -0.43
C SER A 163 -1.98 6.05 -0.15
N GLN A 164 -2.14 6.94 -1.12
CA GLN A 164 -1.75 8.36 -1.05
C GLN A 164 -2.91 9.28 -0.65
N THR A 165 -4.15 8.79 -0.64
CA THR A 165 -5.32 9.52 -0.16
C THR A 165 -5.13 9.96 1.28
N VAL A 166 -5.38 11.24 1.54
CA VAL A 166 -5.27 11.86 2.85
C VAL A 166 -6.58 11.69 3.63
N ILE A 167 -6.46 11.34 4.91
CA ILE A 167 -7.55 11.33 5.89
C ILE A 167 -7.93 12.78 6.21
N ILE A 168 -9.20 13.13 6.02
CA ILE A 168 -9.70 14.50 6.21
C ILE A 168 -10.48 14.70 7.54
N TYR A 169 -10.59 13.65 8.35
CA TYR A 169 -11.38 13.59 9.59
C TYR A 169 -10.61 12.96 10.76
N GLY A 170 -11.12 13.17 11.98
CA GLY A 170 -10.64 12.46 13.18
C GLY A 170 -9.19 12.79 13.59
N ALA A 171 -8.66 12.00 14.52
CA ALA A 171 -7.35 12.22 15.15
C ALA A 171 -6.15 12.09 14.19
N TYR A 172 -6.35 11.44 13.04
CA TYR A 172 -5.31 11.20 12.04
C TYR A 172 -5.46 12.05 10.79
N LYS A 173 -6.19 13.16 10.92
CA LYS A 173 -6.31 14.15 9.85
C LYS A 173 -4.94 14.56 9.31
N SER A 174 -4.86 14.75 7.99
CA SER A 174 -3.64 15.10 7.25
C SER A 174 -2.59 13.98 7.17
N ARG A 175 -2.91 12.75 7.59
CA ARG A 175 -2.11 11.55 7.30
C ARG A 175 -2.69 10.79 6.11
N THR A 176 -1.85 10.04 5.40
CA THR A 176 -2.36 9.18 4.33
C THR A 176 -3.01 7.92 4.91
N ILE A 177 -3.92 7.32 4.15
CA ILE A 177 -4.52 6.02 4.49
C ILE A 177 -3.42 4.97 4.71
N LYS A 178 -2.40 4.92 3.84
CA LYS A 178 -1.26 4.00 4.01
C LYS A 178 -0.58 4.20 5.36
N TRP A 179 -0.23 5.44 5.69
CA TRP A 179 0.43 5.75 6.96
C TRP A 179 -0.40 5.28 8.14
N LEU A 180 -1.72 5.46 8.09
CA LEU A 180 -2.63 5.03 9.16
C LEU A 180 -2.62 3.50 9.33
N LEU A 181 -2.65 2.71 8.25
CA LEU A 181 -2.57 1.25 8.34
C LEU A 181 -1.23 0.75 8.92
N GLU A 182 -0.14 1.48 8.69
CA GLU A 182 1.19 1.15 9.21
C GLU A 182 1.34 1.50 10.70
N ASN A 183 0.60 2.51 11.18
CA ASN A 183 0.85 3.14 12.48
C ASN A 183 -0.27 2.96 13.52
N ASP A 184 -1.53 2.79 13.14
CA ASP A 184 -2.61 2.46 14.09
C ASP A 184 -3.70 1.61 13.41
N LEU A 185 -3.42 0.31 13.30
CA LEU A 185 -4.33 -0.65 12.68
C LEU A 185 -5.60 -0.85 13.51
N LYS A 186 -5.56 -0.69 14.84
CA LYS A 186 -6.74 -0.76 15.71
C LYS A 186 -7.73 0.35 15.37
N TYR A 187 -7.26 1.57 15.14
CA TYR A 187 -8.11 2.68 14.72
C TYR A 187 -8.78 2.39 13.37
N VAL A 188 -8.05 1.82 12.40
CA VAL A 188 -8.59 1.41 11.09
C VAL A 188 -9.69 0.37 11.25
N VAL A 189 -9.39 -0.72 11.98
CA VAL A 189 -10.34 -1.83 12.21
C VAL A 189 -11.62 -1.31 12.86
N LYS A 190 -11.49 -0.46 13.90
CA LYS A 190 -12.63 0.16 14.58
C LYS A 190 -13.46 1.01 13.61
N THR A 191 -12.81 1.93 12.91
CA THR A 191 -13.47 2.90 12.02
C THR A 191 -14.20 2.23 10.85
N VAL A 192 -13.54 1.29 10.16
CA VAL A 192 -14.14 0.57 9.03
C VAL A 192 -15.28 -0.34 9.49
N SER A 193 -15.15 -0.97 10.65
CA SER A 193 -16.21 -1.80 11.21
C SER A 193 -17.50 -1.04 11.45
N TYR A 194 -17.42 0.14 12.09
CA TYR A 194 -18.59 0.99 12.31
C TYR A 194 -19.17 1.53 10.99
N LEU A 195 -18.33 1.97 10.04
CA LEU A 195 -18.79 2.39 8.71
C LEU A 195 -19.62 1.30 8.02
N LEU A 196 -19.13 0.06 8.02
CA LEU A 196 -19.83 -1.05 7.39
C LEU A 196 -21.13 -1.41 8.12
N MET A 197 -21.20 -1.23 9.44
CA MET A 197 -22.46 -1.39 10.18
C MET A 197 -23.45 -0.26 9.87
N GLU A 198 -23.00 1.00 9.81
CA GLU A 198 -23.86 2.15 9.45
C GLU A 198 -24.48 2.00 8.06
N LYS A 199 -23.73 1.41 7.11
CA LYS A 199 -24.21 1.10 5.76
C LYS A 199 -25.22 -0.06 5.70
N GLU A 200 -25.17 -0.98 6.65
CA GLU A 200 -26.17 -2.06 6.76
C GLU A 200 -27.51 -1.51 7.29
N ASP A 201 -27.47 -0.49 8.16
CA ASP A 201 -28.63 -0.02 8.92
C ASP A 201 -29.41 1.15 8.27
N LEU A 202 -28.84 1.91 7.31
CA LEU A 202 -29.47 3.15 6.81
C LEU A 202 -29.26 3.44 5.30
N LEU A 203 -30.35 3.88 4.65
CA LEU A 203 -30.39 4.61 3.37
C LEU A 203 -29.86 6.06 3.56
N LYS A 204 -28.57 6.23 3.86
CA LYS A 204 -27.99 7.59 4.03
C LYS A 204 -27.26 8.06 2.78
N ASP A 205 -27.48 9.34 2.45
CA ASP A 205 -26.87 10.03 1.32
C ASP A 205 -25.34 10.00 1.36
N GLN A 206 -24.75 9.83 0.19
CA GLN A 206 -23.30 9.84 -0.05
C GLN A 206 -22.72 11.24 0.22
N THR A 207 -22.35 11.51 1.47
CA THR A 207 -21.58 12.73 1.81
C THR A 207 -20.11 12.58 1.41
N SER A 208 -19.40 13.69 1.16
CA SER A 208 -17.95 13.68 0.89
C SER A 208 -17.13 12.96 1.98
N LEU A 209 -17.59 13.04 3.23
CA LEU A 209 -17.02 12.31 4.37
C LEU A 209 -17.17 10.79 4.22
N MET A 210 -18.31 10.31 3.70
CA MET A 210 -18.51 8.88 3.42
C MET A 210 -17.56 8.39 2.33
N ALA A 211 -17.30 9.19 1.29
CA ALA A 211 -16.35 8.81 0.24
C ALA A 211 -14.91 8.64 0.77
N ASN A 212 -14.44 9.52 1.68
CA ASN A 212 -13.11 9.38 2.28
C ASN A 212 -13.03 8.17 3.23
N LYS A 213 -14.09 7.89 4.00
CA LYS A 213 -14.20 6.67 4.81
C LYS A 213 -14.27 5.40 3.94
N ASP A 214 -14.93 5.47 2.79
CA ASP A 214 -15.01 4.38 1.82
C ASP A 214 -13.67 4.10 1.15
N ALA A 215 -12.88 5.13 0.87
CA ALA A 215 -11.50 4.95 0.41
C ALA A 215 -10.66 4.18 1.44
N LEU A 216 -10.79 4.52 2.74
CA LEU A 216 -10.13 3.78 3.83
C LEU A 216 -10.59 2.33 3.87
N ALA A 217 -11.90 2.08 3.76
CA ALA A 217 -12.46 0.73 3.74
C ALA A 217 -11.98 -0.09 2.54
N GLN A 218 -12.03 0.47 1.32
CA GLN A 218 -11.55 -0.19 0.11
C GLN A 218 -10.08 -0.58 0.22
N TYR A 219 -9.24 0.33 0.71
CA TYR A 219 -7.82 0.06 0.88
C TYR A 219 -7.56 -1.00 1.94
N ALA A 220 -8.19 -0.90 3.11
CA ALA A 220 -8.01 -1.88 4.19
C ALA A 220 -8.49 -3.28 3.81
N MET A 221 -9.65 -3.38 3.15
CA MET A 221 -10.24 -4.65 2.74
C MET A 221 -9.46 -5.35 1.61
N ALA A 222 -8.55 -4.64 0.92
CA ALA A 222 -7.66 -5.22 -0.08
C ALA A 222 -6.57 -6.13 0.53
N TYR A 223 -6.45 -6.18 1.87
CA TYR A 223 -5.51 -7.02 2.60
C TYR A 223 -6.27 -8.07 3.42
N PRO A 224 -6.20 -9.37 3.07
CA PRO A 224 -7.02 -10.42 3.68
C PRO A 224 -6.91 -10.52 5.20
N GLU A 225 -5.70 -10.39 5.77
CA GLU A 225 -5.50 -10.41 7.22
C GLU A 225 -6.22 -9.24 7.93
N VAL A 226 -6.24 -8.06 7.31
CA VAL A 226 -6.95 -6.88 7.84
C VAL A 226 -8.47 -7.03 7.68
N ALA A 227 -8.92 -7.54 6.53
CA ALA A 227 -10.33 -7.81 6.28
C ALA A 227 -10.90 -8.81 7.31
N GLU A 228 -10.13 -9.83 7.68
CA GLU A 228 -10.51 -10.80 8.70
C GLU A 228 -10.61 -10.16 10.09
N LEU A 229 -9.67 -9.28 10.46
CA LEU A 229 -9.75 -8.52 11.72
C LEU A 229 -11.00 -7.65 11.79
N ILE A 230 -11.36 -6.97 10.68
CA ILE A 230 -12.59 -6.18 10.57
C ILE A 230 -13.81 -7.10 10.75
N ARG A 231 -13.84 -8.25 10.08
CA ARG A 231 -14.92 -9.24 10.19
C ARG A 231 -15.12 -9.70 11.64
N LEU A 232 -14.04 -10.08 12.31
CA LEU A 232 -14.04 -10.53 13.70
C LEU A 232 -14.48 -9.42 14.66
N TYR A 233 -13.97 -8.21 14.47
CA TYR A 233 -14.35 -7.06 15.31
C TYR A 233 -15.83 -6.70 15.17
N ARG A 234 -16.37 -6.74 13.95
CA ARG A 234 -17.82 -6.56 13.71
C ARG A 234 -18.66 -7.63 14.39
N GLN A 235 -18.23 -8.90 14.35
CA GLN A 235 -18.92 -9.98 15.07
C GLN A 235 -18.92 -9.74 16.58
N LYS A 236 -17.78 -9.35 17.14
CA LYS A 236 -17.64 -9.00 18.55
C LYS A 236 -18.61 -7.87 18.94
N ILE A 237 -18.63 -6.76 18.20
CA ILE A 237 -19.55 -5.64 18.49
C ILE A 237 -21.02 -6.09 18.39
N LYS A 238 -21.40 -6.89 17.39
CA LYS A 238 -22.78 -7.39 17.26
C LYS A 238 -23.18 -8.30 18.44
N GLN A 239 -22.23 -9.03 19.01
CA GLN A 239 -22.47 -9.85 20.22
C GLN A 239 -22.55 -8.99 21.48
N GLU A 240 -21.71 -7.96 21.62
CA GLU A 240 -21.74 -7.02 22.74
C GLU A 240 -23.00 -6.14 22.71
N ASN A 241 -23.48 -5.78 21.52
CA ASN A 241 -24.70 -4.99 21.31
C ASN A 241 -25.97 -5.85 21.16
N ARG A 242 -25.91 -7.17 21.41
CA ARG A 242 -27.13 -7.98 21.48
C ARG A 242 -27.97 -7.43 22.62
N PRO A 243 -29.23 -7.01 22.38
CA PRO A 243 -30.04 -6.46 23.44
C PRO A 243 -30.31 -7.55 24.49
N SER A 244 -29.66 -7.44 25.64
CA SER A 244 -30.30 -7.80 26.91
C SER A 244 -31.66 -7.12 26.90
N HIS A 245 -32.73 -7.83 27.25
CA HIS A 245 -34.08 -7.28 27.29
C HIS A 245 -34.16 -6.00 28.14
N THR A 246 -33.91 -4.84 27.54
CA THR A 246 -34.27 -3.46 27.92
C THR A 246 -33.56 -2.53 26.95
N GLY A 247 -34.32 -1.89 26.07
CA GLY A 247 -33.80 -1.12 24.94
C GLY A 247 -33.06 0.17 25.32
N ASN A 248 -32.14 0.57 24.44
CA ASN A 248 -31.92 1.98 24.06
C ASN A 248 -30.87 2.07 22.93
N HIS A 249 -31.33 2.11 21.69
CA HIS A 249 -30.50 2.42 20.51
C HIS A 249 -30.55 3.92 20.22
N ARG A 250 -29.71 4.72 20.92
CA ARG A 250 -29.47 6.12 20.53
C ARG A 250 -28.24 6.82 21.14
N LEU A 251 -27.11 6.16 21.41
CA LEU A 251 -26.00 6.82 22.15
C LEU A 251 -24.56 6.45 21.76
N HIS A 252 -24.19 6.36 20.47
CA HIS A 252 -22.76 6.10 20.17
C HIS A 252 -22.04 6.99 19.15
N LEU A 253 -22.74 7.88 18.45
CA LEU A 253 -22.07 8.98 17.74
C LEU A 253 -21.67 10.14 18.65
N GLN A 254 -22.22 10.22 19.88
CA GLN A 254 -21.77 11.17 20.90
C GLN A 254 -20.52 10.71 21.66
N TYR A 255 -20.22 9.40 21.70
CA TYR A 255 -19.14 8.88 22.53
C TYR A 255 -17.74 9.19 21.98
N ILE A 256 -17.60 9.27 20.64
CA ILE A 256 -16.34 9.65 19.99
C ILE A 256 -16.03 11.15 20.18
N GLN A 257 -17.05 11.98 20.42
CA GLN A 257 -16.90 13.41 20.71
C GLN A 257 -16.73 13.72 22.20
N GLN A 258 -17.17 12.83 23.10
CA GLN A 258 -17.01 13.00 24.55
C GLN A 258 -15.63 12.53 25.06
N GLU A 259 -15.06 11.44 24.54
CA GLU A 259 -13.69 11.02 24.93
C GLU A 259 -12.60 12.03 24.52
N THR A 260 -12.88 12.91 23.55
CA THR A 260 -12.00 14.03 23.18
C THR A 260 -12.12 15.23 24.10
N ASN A 261 -13.22 15.38 24.84
CA ASN A 261 -13.42 16.51 25.75
C ASN A 261 -12.93 16.21 27.19
N GLU A 262 -12.86 14.95 27.60
CA GLU A 262 -12.42 14.57 28.96
C GLU A 262 -10.90 14.40 29.12
N LYS A 263 -10.11 14.50 28.04
CA LYS A 263 -8.64 14.53 28.10
C LYS A 263 -8.05 15.94 27.91
N GLY A 264 -8.90 16.95 27.95
CA GLY A 264 -8.53 18.37 27.96
C GLY A 264 -8.81 19.02 29.31
N LEU A 265 -8.17 18.52 30.37
CA LEU A 265 -7.89 19.27 31.60
C LEU A 265 -6.55 18.82 32.19
#